data_AF-A0AA95KII7-F1
#
_entry.id   AF-A0AA95KII7-F1
#
_cell.length_a   1.000
_cell.length_b   1.000
_cell.length_c   1.000
_cell.angle_alpha   90.00
_cell.angle_beta   90.00
_cell.angle_gamma   90.00
#
_symmetry.space_group_name_H-M   'P 1'
#
loop_
_entity.id
_entity.type
_entity.pdbx_description
1 polymer ?
#
loop_
_entity_poly.entity_id
_entity_poly.type
_entity_poly.pdbx_seq_one_letter_code
_entity_poly.pdbx_strand_id
1 'polypeptide(L)'
;MKPTTRQGQIEHILQQLSHQELKDFVLDKALQDSDFRDTLLICFADLLGSEEPAEPKYQQMLADMMQRHVNVDGYVHSASANSLTTAVHNLLDVARKATTPTRETLDLCLAVISSLLPKLAEKMEDPEEHIYSLMNTSCTILWECYSVLPPERQQALFDRILQEYTKPLYLDLDLDSHLLALLKDWAKHDNKRQSVCLHQLEKWLKTLKQDHWRKHYLLEQTNTLLTYWKT
;
A
#
# COMPACT_ATOMS: atom_id res chain seq x y z
N MET A 1 -15.68 35.60 19.28
CA MET A 1 -16.08 34.62 20.32
C MET A 1 -15.00 33.56 20.41
N LYS A 2 -14.66 33.06 21.60
CA LYS A 2 -13.69 31.96 21.73
C LYS A 2 -14.29 30.69 21.11
N PRO A 3 -13.56 29.94 20.28
CA PRO A 3 -14.07 28.72 19.67
C PRO A 3 -14.39 27.66 20.74
N THR A 4 -15.52 26.97 20.57
CA THR A 4 -16.00 25.92 21.49
C THR A 4 -15.67 24.51 21.03
N THR A 5 -15.37 24.31 19.74
CA THR A 5 -14.98 23.01 19.18
C THR A 5 -13.47 22.84 19.22
N ARG A 6 -12.99 21.59 19.37
CA ARG A 6 -11.55 21.28 19.35
C ARG A 6 -10.86 21.78 18.07
N GLN A 7 -11.50 21.56 16.92
CA GLN A 7 -11.01 22.06 15.63
C GLN A 7 -10.90 23.59 15.63
N GLY A 8 -11.96 24.30 16.05
CA GLY A 8 -11.94 25.76 16.06
C GLY A 8 -10.91 26.33 17.03
N GLN A 9 -10.65 25.65 18.15
CA GLN A 9 -9.59 26.03 19.09
C GLN A 9 -8.21 25.91 18.46
N ILE A 10 -7.94 24.82 17.75
CA ILE A 10 -6.68 24.62 17.02
C ILE A 10 -6.52 25.70 15.94
N GLU A 11 -7.53 25.93 15.11
CA GLU A 11 -7.51 26.96 14.07
C GLU A 11 -7.24 28.35 14.65
N HIS A 12 -7.86 28.69 15.79
CA HIS A 12 -7.62 29.96 16.45
C HIS A 12 -6.18 30.08 16.98
N ILE A 13 -5.63 29.01 17.58
CA ILE A 13 -4.23 29.00 18.03
C ILE A 13 -3.29 29.21 16.83
N LEU A 14 -3.49 28.49 15.73
CA LEU A 14 -2.67 28.59 14.53
C LEU A 14 -2.68 30.00 13.92
N GLN A 15 -3.78 30.75 14.06
CA GLN A 15 -3.88 32.14 13.60
C GLN A 15 -3.12 33.14 14.49
N GLN A 16 -2.82 32.80 15.73
CA GLN A 16 -2.11 33.68 16.68
C GLN A 16 -0.61 33.42 16.73
N LEU A 17 -0.17 32.23 16.34
CA LEU A 17 1.25 31.87 16.34
C LEU A 17 1.99 32.62 15.23
N SER A 18 3.18 33.13 15.55
CA SER A 18 4.12 33.58 14.54
C SER A 18 4.64 32.39 13.73
N HIS A 19 5.15 32.67 12.52
CA HIS A 19 5.74 31.63 11.66
C HIS A 19 6.87 30.88 12.38
N GLN A 20 7.71 31.58 13.15
CA GLN A 20 8.83 30.99 13.87
C GLN A 20 8.34 30.07 15.01
N GLU A 21 7.37 30.51 15.81
CA GLU A 21 6.79 29.69 16.88
C GLU A 21 6.14 28.43 16.34
N LEU A 22 5.42 28.53 15.21
CA LEU A 22 4.83 27.37 14.56
C LEU A 22 5.90 26.39 14.06
N LYS A 23 6.96 26.90 13.43
CA LYS A 23 8.06 26.07 12.94
C LYS A 23 8.76 25.33 14.07
N ASP A 24 9.05 26.03 15.18
CA ASP A 24 9.73 25.43 16.34
C ASP A 24 8.83 24.39 17.02
N PHE A 25 7.53 24.66 17.14
CA PHE A 25 6.55 23.70 17.68
C PHE A 25 6.45 22.44 16.81
N VAL A 26 6.33 22.58 15.49
CA VAL A 26 6.25 21.44 14.56
C VAL A 26 7.53 20.62 14.60
N LEU A 27 8.70 21.27 14.66
CA LEU A 27 9.98 20.58 14.75
C LEU A 27 10.09 19.78 16.06
N ASP A 28 9.84 20.42 17.21
CA ASP A 28 9.91 19.74 18.50
C ASP A 28 8.93 18.56 18.57
N LYS A 29 7.70 18.76 18.09
CA LYS A 29 6.69 17.70 18.05
C LYS A 29 7.13 16.54 17.15
N ALA A 30 7.71 16.80 15.98
CA ALA A 30 8.22 15.76 15.08
C ALA A 30 9.44 15.01 15.65
N LEU A 31 10.24 15.63 16.50
CA LEU A 31 11.35 14.95 17.17
C LEU A 31 10.87 14.02 18.29
N GLN A 32 9.74 14.34 18.91
CA GLN A 32 9.18 13.57 20.04
C GLN A 32 8.16 12.51 19.63
N ASP A 33 7.48 12.68 18.49
CA ASP A 33 6.36 11.86 18.04
C ASP A 33 6.65 11.25 16.67
N SER A 34 6.92 9.94 16.65
CA SER A 34 7.29 9.21 15.42
C SER A 34 6.19 9.24 14.38
N ASP A 35 4.93 9.12 14.79
CA ASP A 35 3.82 8.96 13.86
C ASP A 35 3.51 10.32 13.18
N PHE A 36 3.63 11.41 13.96
CA PHE A 36 3.57 12.77 13.40
C PHE A 36 4.74 13.05 12.46
N ARG A 37 5.96 12.64 12.84
CA ARG A 37 7.16 12.79 12.00
C ARG A 37 7.01 12.07 10.65
N ASP A 38 6.57 10.83 10.68
CA ASP A 38 6.44 10.01 9.48
C ASP A 38 5.35 10.59 8.55
N THR A 39 4.23 11.03 9.13
CA THR A 39 3.17 11.79 8.43
C THR A 39 3.71 13.07 7.77
N LEU A 40 4.51 13.85 8.49
CA LEU A 40 5.12 15.07 7.98
C LEU A 40 6.05 14.78 6.79
N LEU A 41 6.89 13.75 6.91
CA LEU A 41 7.85 13.37 5.88
C LEU A 41 7.16 12.82 4.62
N ILE A 42 6.02 12.14 4.74
CA ILE A 42 5.22 11.69 3.60
C ILE A 42 4.59 12.88 2.88
N CYS A 43 3.89 13.76 3.63
CA CYS A 43 3.17 14.89 3.04
C CYS A 43 4.06 15.88 2.30
N PHE A 44 5.32 16.04 2.75
CA PHE A 44 6.23 17.07 2.25
C PHE A 44 7.50 16.50 1.61
N ALA A 45 7.45 15.25 1.14
CA ALA A 45 8.63 14.59 0.56
C ALA A 45 9.24 15.33 -0.64
N ASP A 46 8.42 16.02 -1.45
CA ASP A 46 8.89 16.81 -2.60
C ASP A 46 9.89 17.90 -2.19
N LEU A 47 9.82 18.41 -0.97
CA LEU A 47 10.75 19.42 -0.45
C LEU A 47 12.15 18.85 -0.18
N LEU A 48 12.29 17.53 -0.11
CA LEU A 48 13.55 16.84 0.12
C LEU A 48 14.33 16.58 -1.18
N GLY A 49 13.72 16.81 -2.35
CA GLY A 49 14.41 16.82 -3.64
C GLY A 49 15.00 15.48 -4.10
N SER A 50 14.58 14.35 -3.52
CA SER A 50 15.10 13.03 -3.90
C SER A 50 14.32 12.43 -5.07
N GLU A 51 15.00 12.08 -6.15
CA GLU A 51 14.44 11.26 -7.24
C GLU A 51 14.48 9.75 -6.94
N GLU A 52 15.13 9.32 -5.85
CA GLU A 52 15.27 7.90 -5.50
C GLU A 52 13.99 7.30 -4.89
N PRO A 53 13.52 6.13 -5.34
CA PRO A 53 12.32 5.49 -4.79
C PRO A 53 12.31 5.49 -3.26
N ALA A 54 11.23 5.99 -2.67
CA ALA A 54 11.06 6.05 -1.22
C ALA A 54 10.61 4.71 -0.64
N GLU A 55 10.31 3.72 -1.49
CA GLU A 55 9.85 2.38 -1.08
C GLU A 55 10.74 1.76 0.02
N PRO A 56 12.10 1.74 -0.07
CA PRO A 56 12.93 1.16 0.98
C PRO A 56 12.80 1.88 2.34
N LYS A 57 12.64 3.22 2.31
CA LYS A 57 12.39 4.02 3.51
C LYS A 57 11.05 3.63 4.14
N TYR A 58 10.00 3.47 3.33
CA TYR A 58 8.69 3.02 3.82
C TYR A 58 8.72 1.58 4.32
N GLN A 59 9.47 0.70 3.67
CA GLN A 59 9.65 -0.67 4.15
C GLN A 59 10.29 -0.70 5.55
N GLN A 60 11.31 0.15 5.79
CA GLN A 60 11.94 0.26 7.11
C GLN A 60 10.96 0.84 8.14
N MET A 61 10.28 1.93 7.80
CA MET A 61 9.27 2.56 8.67
C MET A 61 8.17 1.57 9.09
N LEU A 62 7.62 0.80 8.15
CA LEU A 62 6.60 -0.22 8.42
C LEU A 62 7.16 -1.38 9.25
N ALA A 63 8.43 -1.75 9.06
CA ALA A 63 9.10 -2.75 9.89
C ALA A 63 9.28 -2.27 11.33
N ASP A 64 9.68 -1.01 11.53
CA ASP A 64 9.82 -0.39 12.85
C ASP A 64 8.46 -0.23 13.54
N MET A 65 7.39 0.08 12.78
CA MET A 65 6.02 0.02 13.27
C MET A 65 5.67 -1.38 13.75
N MET A 66 5.80 -2.40 12.91
CA MET A 66 5.50 -3.77 13.29
C MET A 66 6.26 -4.21 14.54
N GLN A 67 7.55 -3.89 14.63
CA GLN A 67 8.40 -4.26 15.77
C GLN A 67 7.92 -3.69 17.11
N ARG A 68 7.27 -2.50 17.11
CA ARG A 68 6.66 -1.91 18.32
C ARG A 68 5.44 -2.69 18.83
N HIS A 69 4.81 -3.49 17.96
CA HIS A 69 3.58 -4.23 18.25
C HIS A 69 3.79 -5.74 18.45
N VAL A 70 5.02 -6.21 18.22
CA VAL A 70 5.42 -7.59 18.43
C VAL A 70 5.64 -7.88 19.93
N ASN A 71 5.15 -9.02 20.39
CA ASN A 71 5.34 -9.53 21.75
C ASN A 71 6.75 -10.13 21.95
N VAL A 72 7.03 -10.65 23.16
CA VAL A 72 8.31 -11.29 23.50
C VAL A 72 8.64 -12.49 22.60
N ASP A 73 7.61 -13.19 22.11
CA ASP A 73 7.74 -14.39 21.28
C ASP A 73 7.88 -14.08 19.77
N GLY A 74 7.83 -12.80 19.36
CA GLY A 74 7.97 -12.42 17.96
C GLY A 74 6.66 -12.32 17.18
N TYR A 75 5.49 -12.42 17.85
CA TYR A 75 4.16 -12.41 17.24
C TYR A 75 3.36 -11.14 17.56
N VAL A 76 2.42 -10.79 16.68
CA VAL A 76 1.45 -9.71 16.85
C VAL A 76 0.09 -10.34 17.16
N HIS A 77 -0.32 -10.29 18.43
CA HIS A 77 -1.64 -10.78 18.85
C HIS A 77 -2.76 -9.84 18.41
N SER A 78 -4.00 -10.35 18.35
CA SER A 78 -5.18 -9.63 17.87
C SER A 78 -5.34 -8.18 18.39
N ALA A 79 -5.14 -7.92 19.69
CA ALA A 79 -5.26 -6.55 20.23
C ALA A 79 -4.18 -5.58 19.66
N SER A 80 -2.95 -6.07 19.50
CA SER A 80 -1.85 -5.32 18.88
C SER A 80 -2.02 -5.22 17.37
N ALA A 81 -2.62 -6.23 16.74
CA ALA A 81 -2.91 -6.28 15.31
C ALA A 81 -3.81 -5.11 14.91
N ASN A 82 -4.94 -4.92 15.60
CA ASN A 82 -5.85 -3.80 15.34
C ASN A 82 -5.17 -2.43 15.49
N SER A 83 -4.30 -2.27 16.49
CA SER A 83 -3.57 -1.01 16.71
C SER A 83 -2.57 -0.74 15.58
N LEU A 84 -1.80 -1.75 15.18
CA LEU A 84 -0.84 -1.65 14.09
C LEU A 84 -1.55 -1.36 12.76
N THR A 85 -2.62 -2.08 12.45
CA THR A 85 -3.33 -1.98 11.17
C THR A 85 -4.06 -0.64 11.06
N THR A 86 -4.64 -0.14 12.16
CA THR A 86 -5.18 1.22 12.26
C THR A 86 -4.10 2.27 11.97
N ALA A 87 -2.90 2.12 12.54
CA ALA A 87 -1.81 3.05 12.29
C ALA A 87 -1.37 3.04 10.82
N VAL A 88 -1.31 1.87 10.18
CA VAL A 88 -1.00 1.76 8.75
C VAL A 88 -2.12 2.34 7.87
N HIS A 89 -3.39 2.11 8.20
CA HIS A 89 -4.51 2.76 7.52
C HIS A 89 -4.43 4.28 7.60
N ASN A 90 -4.11 4.84 8.77
CA ASN A 90 -3.94 6.29 8.92
C ASN A 90 -2.82 6.82 8.01
N LEU A 91 -1.71 6.10 7.87
CA LEU A 91 -0.63 6.48 6.95
C LEU A 91 -1.07 6.42 5.49
N LEU A 92 -1.82 5.38 5.09
CA LEU A 92 -2.39 5.26 3.75
C LEU A 92 -3.39 6.39 3.45
N ASP A 93 -4.25 6.74 4.41
CA ASP A 93 -5.20 7.85 4.28
C ASP A 93 -4.51 9.19 4.15
N VAL A 94 -3.42 9.41 4.89
CA VAL A 94 -2.55 10.58 4.74
C VAL A 94 -1.93 10.58 3.34
N ALA A 95 -1.40 9.45 2.89
CA ALA A 95 -0.73 9.35 1.60
C ALA A 95 -1.69 9.53 0.41
N ARG A 96 -2.98 9.21 0.58
CA ARG A 96 -4.03 9.38 -0.43
C ARG A 96 -4.49 10.83 -0.59
N LYS A 97 -4.15 11.74 0.33
CA LYS A 97 -4.53 13.16 0.23
C LYS A 97 -3.96 13.80 -1.03
N ALA A 98 -4.74 14.69 -1.66
CA ALA A 98 -4.33 15.41 -2.88
C ALA A 98 -3.05 16.27 -2.71
N THR A 99 -2.67 16.59 -1.48
CA THR A 99 -1.46 17.33 -1.15
C THR A 99 -0.20 16.46 -1.14
N THR A 100 -0.36 15.13 -1.07
CA THR A 100 0.77 14.21 -1.02
C THR A 100 1.25 13.90 -2.44
N PRO A 101 2.57 13.86 -2.69
CA PRO A 101 3.08 13.53 -4.01
C PRO A 101 2.70 12.10 -4.39
N THR A 102 2.11 11.91 -5.58
CA THR A 102 1.63 10.59 -6.05
C THR A 102 2.69 9.51 -5.97
N ARG A 103 3.96 9.86 -6.19
CA ARG A 103 5.07 8.91 -6.08
C ARG A 103 5.21 8.32 -4.67
N GLU A 104 5.11 9.14 -3.63
CA GLU A 104 5.18 8.68 -2.25
C GLU A 104 4.00 7.77 -1.91
N THR A 105 2.82 8.13 -2.41
CA THR A 105 1.61 7.31 -2.27
C THR A 105 1.80 5.91 -2.86
N LEU A 106 2.37 5.83 -4.07
CA LEU A 106 2.67 4.55 -4.73
C LEU A 106 3.73 3.76 -3.96
N ASP A 107 4.84 4.41 -3.60
CA ASP A 107 5.96 3.78 -2.91
C ASP A 107 5.53 3.22 -1.54
N LEU A 108 4.65 3.93 -0.81
CA LEU A 108 4.06 3.42 0.44
C LEU A 108 3.15 2.21 0.19
N CYS A 109 2.26 2.26 -0.81
CA CYS A 109 1.38 1.13 -1.13
C CYS A 109 2.18 -0.10 -1.55
N LEU A 110 3.23 0.08 -2.36
CA LEU A 110 4.13 -0.99 -2.76
C LEU A 110 4.90 -1.56 -1.55
N ALA A 111 5.35 -0.72 -0.63
CA ALA A 111 5.99 -1.18 0.62
C ALA A 111 5.03 -1.99 1.50
N VAL A 112 3.76 -1.58 1.60
CA VAL A 112 2.74 -2.35 2.32
C VAL A 112 2.56 -3.72 1.67
N ILE A 113 2.28 -3.76 0.37
CA ILE A 113 2.01 -5.01 -0.36
C ILE A 113 3.21 -5.94 -0.33
N SER A 114 4.39 -5.46 -0.72
CA SER A 114 5.57 -6.30 -0.98
C SER A 114 6.39 -6.68 0.26
N SER A 115 6.27 -5.94 1.36
CA SER A 115 7.10 -6.12 2.56
C SER A 115 6.32 -6.32 3.84
N LEU A 116 5.27 -5.51 4.08
CA LEU A 116 4.51 -5.61 5.33
C LEU A 116 3.56 -6.81 5.33
N LEU A 117 2.70 -6.95 4.32
CA LEU A 117 1.69 -8.02 4.28
C LEU A 117 2.31 -9.43 4.42
N PRO A 118 3.42 -9.75 3.73
CA PRO A 118 4.09 -11.04 3.93
C PRO A 118 4.52 -11.29 5.37
N LYS A 119 5.06 -10.27 6.04
CA LYS A 119 5.52 -10.40 7.44
C LYS A 119 4.34 -10.53 8.41
N LEU A 120 3.23 -9.83 8.16
CA LEU A 120 2.03 -9.95 8.97
C LEU A 120 1.41 -11.33 8.82
N ALA A 121 1.34 -11.87 7.62
CA ALA A 121 0.80 -13.21 7.37
C ALA A 121 1.53 -14.31 8.14
N GLU A 122 2.83 -14.16 8.37
CA GLU A 122 3.64 -15.12 9.12
C GLU A 122 3.53 -14.96 10.65
N LYS A 123 3.24 -13.74 11.14
CA LYS A 123 3.48 -13.36 12.55
C LYS A 123 2.26 -12.79 13.26
N MET A 124 1.17 -12.51 12.56
CA MET A 124 0.00 -11.86 13.11
C MET A 124 -1.17 -12.85 13.23
N GLU A 125 -1.83 -12.83 14.38
CA GLU A 125 -3.15 -13.42 14.51
C GLU A 125 -4.16 -12.49 13.83
N ASP A 126 -4.81 -12.96 12.77
CA ASP A 126 -5.70 -12.13 11.94
C ASP A 126 -7.16 -12.61 11.91
N PRO A 127 -7.86 -12.71 13.06
CA PRO A 127 -9.27 -13.12 13.09
C PRO A 127 -10.21 -12.06 12.50
N GLU A 128 -9.75 -10.83 12.32
CA GLU A 128 -10.52 -9.68 11.83
C GLU A 128 -10.16 -9.29 10.38
N GLU A 129 -9.45 -10.15 9.65
CA GLU A 129 -9.09 -9.96 8.23
C GLU A 129 -8.35 -8.62 7.96
N HIS A 130 -7.53 -8.17 8.90
CA HIS A 130 -6.77 -6.94 8.76
C HIS A 130 -5.78 -6.98 7.57
N ILE A 131 -5.17 -8.13 7.28
CA ILE A 131 -4.28 -8.29 6.12
C ILE A 131 -5.06 -8.05 4.83
N TYR A 132 -6.26 -8.60 4.73
CA TYR A 132 -7.17 -8.40 3.60
C TYR A 132 -7.57 -6.91 3.48
N SER A 133 -7.94 -6.27 4.59
CA SER A 133 -8.28 -4.83 4.61
C SER A 133 -7.15 -3.94 4.12
N LEU A 134 -5.91 -4.21 4.56
CA LEU A 134 -4.73 -3.48 4.13
C LEU A 134 -4.44 -3.70 2.64
N MET A 135 -4.52 -4.95 2.15
CA MET A 135 -4.38 -5.27 0.73
C MET A 135 -5.39 -4.50 -0.12
N ASN A 136 -6.67 -4.58 0.24
CA ASN A 136 -7.74 -3.91 -0.47
C ASN A 136 -7.55 -2.38 -0.51
N THR A 137 -7.16 -1.79 0.61
CA THR A 137 -6.92 -0.34 0.71
C THR A 137 -5.74 0.09 -0.16
N SER A 138 -4.61 -0.63 -0.09
CA SER A 138 -3.43 -0.34 -0.92
C SER A 138 -3.74 -0.49 -2.41
N CYS A 139 -4.44 -1.56 -2.81
CA CYS A 139 -4.85 -1.74 -4.20
C CYS A 139 -5.80 -0.63 -4.69
N THR A 140 -6.75 -0.22 -3.86
CA THR A 140 -7.67 0.90 -4.19
C THR A 140 -6.89 2.19 -4.44
N ILE A 141 -5.93 2.52 -3.58
CA ILE A 141 -5.10 3.72 -3.75
C ILE A 141 -4.23 3.61 -5.01
N LEU A 142 -3.60 2.46 -5.26
CA LEU A 142 -2.84 2.23 -6.50
C LEU A 142 -3.69 2.44 -7.74
N TRP A 143 -4.93 1.95 -7.74
CA TRP A 143 -5.88 2.11 -8.85
C TRP A 143 -6.16 3.59 -9.13
N GLU A 144 -6.43 4.38 -8.08
CA GLU A 144 -6.69 5.83 -8.20
C GLU A 144 -5.48 6.58 -8.76
N CYS A 145 -4.29 6.29 -8.24
CA CYS A 145 -3.04 6.91 -8.65
C CYS A 145 -2.65 6.53 -10.09
N TYR A 146 -3.01 5.34 -10.57
CA TYR A 146 -2.58 4.84 -11.88
C TYR A 146 -2.95 5.79 -13.03
N SER A 147 -4.17 6.33 -13.00
CA SER A 147 -4.72 7.16 -14.08
C SER A 147 -3.99 8.49 -14.29
N VAL A 148 -3.35 9.02 -13.24
CA VAL A 148 -2.64 10.31 -13.27
C VAL A 148 -1.15 10.17 -13.60
N LEU A 149 -0.64 8.94 -13.70
CA LEU A 149 0.76 8.69 -14.02
C LEU A 149 1.06 8.85 -15.51
N PRO A 150 2.29 9.30 -15.87
CA PRO A 150 2.74 9.24 -17.25
C PRO A 150 2.83 7.78 -17.74
N PRO A 151 2.67 7.52 -19.05
CA PRO A 151 2.61 6.15 -19.59
C PRO A 151 3.78 5.24 -19.21
N GLU A 152 5.00 5.79 -19.12
CA GLU A 152 6.19 5.03 -18.71
C GLU A 152 6.09 4.54 -17.26
N ARG A 153 5.59 5.38 -16.35
CA ARG A 153 5.39 5.01 -14.94
C ARG A 153 4.20 4.07 -14.77
N GLN A 154 3.15 4.21 -15.56
CA GLN A 154 2.06 3.23 -15.62
C GLN A 154 2.58 1.85 -16.02
N GLN A 155 3.43 1.77 -17.04
CA GLN A 155 4.01 0.50 -17.46
C GLN A 155 4.91 -0.10 -16.38
N ALA A 156 5.78 0.71 -15.76
CA ALA A 156 6.64 0.24 -14.67
C ALA A 156 5.82 -0.30 -13.48
N LEU A 157 4.75 0.39 -13.08
CA LEU A 157 3.86 -0.03 -12.02
C LEU A 157 3.09 -1.31 -12.39
N PHE A 158 2.59 -1.40 -13.63
CA PHE A 158 1.94 -2.61 -14.14
C PHE A 158 2.86 -3.83 -14.06
N ASP A 159 4.10 -3.70 -14.56
CA ASP A 159 5.09 -4.78 -14.54
C ASP A 159 5.46 -5.18 -13.10
N ARG A 160 5.57 -4.20 -12.19
CA ARG A 160 5.82 -4.44 -10.77
C ARG A 160 4.69 -5.23 -10.11
N ILE A 161 3.43 -4.84 -10.33
CA ILE A 161 2.27 -5.57 -9.77
C ILE A 161 2.13 -6.96 -10.39
N LEU A 162 2.45 -7.13 -11.67
CA LEU A 162 2.45 -8.44 -12.30
C LEU A 162 3.50 -9.37 -11.69
N GLN A 163 4.68 -8.85 -11.35
CA GLN A 163 5.70 -9.62 -10.63
C GLN A 163 5.21 -10.03 -9.24
N GLU A 164 4.62 -9.11 -8.48
CA GLU A 164 4.05 -9.41 -7.16
C GLU A 164 2.96 -10.47 -7.25
N TYR A 165 1.99 -10.33 -8.16
CA TYR A 165 0.89 -11.27 -8.38
C TYR A 165 1.36 -12.73 -8.56
N THR A 166 2.54 -12.93 -9.16
CA THR A 166 3.07 -14.27 -9.45
C THR A 166 3.76 -14.93 -8.25
N LYS A 167 3.90 -14.23 -7.12
CA LYS A 167 4.44 -14.82 -5.90
C LYS A 167 3.40 -15.76 -5.29
N PRO A 168 3.73 -17.04 -5.03
CA PRO A 168 2.78 -18.02 -4.48
C PRO A 168 2.10 -17.58 -3.19
N LEU A 169 2.82 -16.81 -2.36
CA LEU A 169 2.33 -16.30 -1.09
C LEU A 169 0.98 -15.59 -1.20
N TYR A 170 0.76 -14.75 -2.22
CA TYR A 170 -0.52 -14.01 -2.32
C TYR A 170 -1.69 -14.93 -2.68
N LEU A 171 -1.44 -16.01 -3.43
CA LEU A 171 -2.46 -17.03 -3.69
C LEU A 171 -2.72 -17.85 -2.43
N ASP A 172 -1.68 -18.18 -1.67
CA ASP A 172 -1.79 -18.98 -0.45
C ASP A 172 -2.50 -18.24 0.68
N LEU A 173 -2.58 -16.90 0.58
CA LEU A 173 -3.29 -16.01 1.50
C LEU A 173 -4.63 -15.51 0.92
N ASP A 174 -5.07 -16.01 -0.24
CA ASP A 174 -6.27 -15.55 -0.96
C ASP A 174 -6.29 -14.03 -1.28
N LEU A 175 -5.12 -13.40 -1.38
CA LEU A 175 -4.94 -11.98 -1.66
C LEU A 175 -4.71 -11.68 -3.15
N ASP A 176 -4.35 -12.68 -3.96
CA ASP A 176 -3.98 -12.54 -5.36
C ASP A 176 -5.09 -11.92 -6.21
N SER A 177 -6.35 -12.15 -5.84
CA SER A 177 -7.54 -11.59 -6.49
C SER A 177 -7.54 -10.06 -6.56
N HIS A 178 -6.98 -9.37 -5.55
CA HIS A 178 -6.86 -7.90 -5.55
C HIS A 178 -5.84 -7.41 -6.57
N LEU A 179 -4.68 -8.06 -6.64
CA LEU A 179 -3.64 -7.74 -7.61
C LEU A 179 -4.12 -8.03 -9.04
N LEU A 180 -4.80 -9.15 -9.22
CA LEU A 180 -5.40 -9.52 -10.50
C LEU A 180 -6.48 -8.53 -10.95
N ALA A 181 -7.29 -8.01 -10.02
CA ALA A 181 -8.29 -7.00 -10.33
C ALA A 181 -7.66 -5.72 -10.90
N LEU A 182 -6.53 -5.26 -10.33
CA LEU A 182 -5.75 -4.14 -10.88
C LEU A 182 -5.24 -4.43 -12.29
N LEU A 183 -4.57 -5.57 -12.47
CA LEU A 183 -3.99 -5.98 -13.75
C LEU A 183 -5.07 -6.11 -14.84
N LYS A 184 -6.23 -6.66 -14.48
CA LYS A 184 -7.39 -6.81 -15.36
C LYS A 184 -7.88 -5.46 -15.87
N ASP A 185 -8.03 -4.48 -14.99
CA ASP A 185 -8.54 -3.16 -15.34
C ASP A 185 -7.50 -2.32 -16.11
N TRP A 186 -6.24 -2.33 -15.66
CA TRP A 186 -5.15 -1.59 -16.32
C TRP A 186 -4.78 -2.11 -17.70
N ALA A 187 -5.07 -3.39 -17.99
CA ALA A 187 -4.90 -4.00 -19.31
C ALA A 187 -6.16 -3.92 -20.19
N LYS A 188 -7.29 -3.40 -19.68
CA LYS A 188 -8.60 -3.48 -20.36
C LYS A 188 -8.58 -2.99 -21.82
N HIS A 189 -7.83 -1.94 -22.10
CA HIS A 189 -7.74 -1.33 -23.44
C HIS A 189 -6.34 -1.42 -24.07
N ASP A 190 -5.45 -2.27 -23.53
CA ASP A 190 -4.07 -2.41 -23.99
C ASP A 190 -3.74 -3.87 -24.31
N ASN A 191 -3.82 -4.22 -25.60
CA ASN A 191 -3.55 -5.58 -26.10
C ASN A 191 -2.15 -6.08 -25.73
N LYS A 192 -1.16 -5.18 -25.59
CA LYS A 192 0.20 -5.56 -25.21
C LYS A 192 0.21 -6.01 -23.75
N ARG A 193 -0.41 -5.23 -22.85
CA ARG A 193 -0.55 -5.59 -21.43
C ARG A 193 -1.37 -6.86 -21.22
N GLN A 194 -2.45 -7.04 -21.97
CA GLN A 194 -3.24 -8.28 -21.96
C GLN A 194 -2.37 -9.49 -22.32
N SER A 195 -1.60 -9.38 -23.40
CA SER A 195 -0.70 -10.44 -23.86
C SER A 195 0.37 -10.78 -22.82
N VAL A 196 0.94 -9.77 -22.16
CA VAL A 196 1.94 -9.95 -21.10
C VAL A 196 1.34 -10.66 -19.88
N CYS A 197 0.15 -10.26 -19.43
CA CYS A 197 -0.57 -10.95 -18.35
C CYS A 197 -0.82 -12.43 -18.66
N LEU A 198 -1.37 -12.72 -19.86
CA LEU A 198 -1.67 -14.09 -20.27
C LEU A 198 -0.41 -14.94 -20.38
N HIS A 199 0.67 -14.37 -20.94
CA HIS A 199 1.95 -15.08 -21.04
C HIS A 199 2.52 -15.42 -19.66
N GLN A 200 2.41 -14.51 -18.71
CA GLN A 200 2.88 -14.74 -17.34
C GLN A 200 2.03 -15.82 -16.63
N LEU A 201 0.70 -15.80 -16.80
CA LEU A 201 -0.19 -16.85 -16.31
C LEU A 201 0.13 -18.22 -16.92
N GLU A 202 0.37 -18.27 -18.23
CA GLU A 202 0.76 -19.50 -18.93
C GLU A 202 2.08 -20.06 -18.39
N LYS A 203 3.06 -19.18 -18.14
CA LYS A 203 4.35 -19.56 -17.53
C LYS A 203 4.13 -20.14 -16.14
N TRP A 204 3.26 -19.55 -15.33
CA TRP A 204 2.96 -20.04 -13.99
C TRP A 204 2.22 -21.39 -14.02
N LEU A 205 1.25 -21.57 -14.92
CA LEU A 205 0.58 -22.85 -15.14
C LEU A 205 1.55 -23.99 -15.50
N LYS A 206 2.61 -23.69 -16.25
CA LYS A 206 3.63 -24.67 -16.64
C LYS A 206 4.54 -25.09 -15.48
N THR A 207 4.72 -24.27 -14.46
CA THR A 207 5.55 -24.61 -13.29
C THR A 207 4.82 -25.48 -12.27
N LEU A 208 3.48 -25.43 -12.24
CA LEU A 208 2.61 -26.12 -11.26
C LEU A 208 2.30 -27.60 -11.58
N LYS A 209 3.28 -28.35 -12.11
CA LYS A 209 3.06 -29.70 -12.71
C LYS A 209 2.27 -30.72 -11.86
N GLN A 210 2.27 -30.58 -10.53
CA GLN A 210 1.62 -31.53 -9.60
C GLN A 210 0.51 -30.90 -8.74
N ASP A 211 0.26 -29.60 -8.87
CA ASP A 211 -0.73 -28.89 -8.05
C ASP A 211 -2.04 -28.71 -8.83
N HIS A 212 -2.92 -29.69 -8.69
CA HIS A 212 -4.18 -29.74 -9.43
C HIS A 212 -5.13 -28.59 -9.06
N TRP A 213 -5.17 -28.17 -7.80
CA TRP A 213 -6.05 -27.09 -7.35
C TRP A 213 -5.57 -25.74 -7.89
N ARG A 214 -4.29 -25.37 -7.69
CA ARG A 214 -3.75 -24.10 -8.21
C ARG A 214 -3.88 -24.02 -9.72
N LYS A 215 -3.65 -25.14 -10.42
CA LYS A 215 -3.82 -25.21 -11.88
C LYS A 215 -5.26 -24.93 -12.30
N HIS A 216 -6.24 -25.52 -11.62
CA HIS A 216 -7.65 -25.27 -11.93
C HIS A 216 -8.02 -23.81 -11.69
N TYR A 217 -7.65 -23.26 -10.52
CA TYR A 217 -7.88 -21.86 -10.17
C TYR A 217 -7.31 -20.90 -11.22
N LEU A 218 -6.04 -21.06 -11.61
CA LEU A 218 -5.42 -20.19 -12.61
C LEU A 218 -6.05 -20.32 -14.01
N LEU A 219 -6.54 -21.50 -14.38
CA LEU A 219 -7.30 -21.67 -15.62
C LEU A 219 -8.63 -20.91 -15.58
N GLU A 220 -9.34 -20.93 -14.45
CA GLU A 220 -10.58 -20.15 -14.26
C GLU A 220 -10.30 -18.65 -14.34
N GLN A 221 -9.23 -18.17 -13.69
CA GLN A 221 -8.82 -16.77 -13.78
C GLN A 221 -8.46 -16.37 -15.22
N THR A 222 -7.71 -17.22 -15.93
CA THR A 222 -7.36 -16.98 -17.34
C THR A 222 -8.60 -16.87 -18.23
N ASN A 223 -9.57 -17.78 -18.05
CA ASN A 223 -10.83 -17.75 -18.80
C ASN A 223 -11.66 -16.50 -18.48
N THR A 224 -11.66 -16.08 -17.21
CA THR A 224 -12.34 -14.85 -16.77
C THR A 224 -11.73 -13.62 -17.44
N LEU A 225 -10.40 -13.50 -17.47
CA LEU A 225 -9.71 -12.42 -18.17
C LEU A 225 -10.00 -12.41 -19.66
N LEU A 226 -9.90 -13.56 -20.32
CA LEU A 226 -10.18 -13.70 -21.76
C LEU A 226 -11.61 -13.32 -22.11
N THR A 227 -12.57 -13.61 -21.23
CA THR A 227 -13.97 -13.21 -21.42
C THR A 227 -14.13 -11.71 -21.24
N TYR A 228 -13.52 -11.15 -20.19
CA TYR A 228 -13.62 -9.74 -19.86
C TYR A 228 -13.03 -8.83 -20.95
N TRP A 229 -11.86 -9.16 -21.50
CA TRP A 229 -11.19 -8.34 -22.51
C TRP A 229 -11.72 -8.50 -23.95
N LYS A 230 -12.57 -9.49 -24.20
CA LYS A 230 -13.28 -9.63 -25.49
C LYS A 230 -14.47 -8.68 -25.62
N THR A 231 -14.93 -8.12 -24.50
CA THR A 231 -16.01 -7.12 -24.39
C THR A 231 -15.47 -5.71 -24.47
#